data_AF-A0A428QLX2-F1
#
_entry.id   AF-A0A428QLX2-F1
#
_cell.length_a   1.000
_cell.length_b   1.000
_cell.length_c   1.000
_cell.angle_alpha   90.00
_cell.angle_beta   90.00
_cell.angle_gamma   90.00
#
_symmetry.space_group_name_H-M   'P 1'
#
loop_
_entity.id
_entity.type
_entity.pdbx_description
1 polymer ?
#
loop_
_entity_poly.entity_id
_entity_poly.type
_entity_poly.pdbx_seq_one_letter_code
_entity_poly.pdbx_strand_id
1 'polypeptide(L)'
;MPLHLLGKKSWNVYNADNIARVRRDEAAAKAAEEAEEQRMQETDAQRRLAILRGEAPPPIEDAEPSTADEPHARETTHSRSMGRKRKRPGEDDTDFEMRVARERDNMAVVSIESERKPTSSAPIVDHDGHIDLFGDEKLRAHAEKNEEAEKEAKKKKQSYEDQYTMRFSNAAGKDGALQPWYSQSDAAAPDASSKDVWGNQDPKRKERDIKRIVSNDPLAMMKQGASKVRELKQERKRFQEERDEELKQMRREDRHHRIQRGEGGGEAETMKVVKEEIRDLQKEIKASDYDIAQEKKHDT
;
A
#
# COMPACT_ATOMS: atom_id res chain seq x y z
N MET A 1 -38.47 -22.85 5.90
CA MET A 1 -37.57 -23.64 6.77
C MET A 1 -36.15 -23.09 6.63
N PRO A 2 -35.39 -22.85 7.72
CA PRO A 2 -34.08 -22.22 7.61
C PRO A 2 -33.06 -23.18 6.94
N LEU A 3 -32.48 -22.73 5.83
CA LEU A 3 -31.82 -23.54 4.79
C LEU A 3 -30.31 -23.76 4.97
N HIS A 4 -29.69 -23.31 6.05
CA HIS A 4 -28.23 -23.30 6.15
C HIS A 4 -27.68 -24.22 7.25
N LEU A 5 -27.46 -25.49 6.87
CA LEU A 5 -26.87 -26.52 7.72
C LEU A 5 -25.35 -26.38 7.91
N LEU A 6 -24.70 -25.58 7.04
CA LEU A 6 -23.24 -25.46 7.00
C LEU A 6 -22.67 -24.76 8.25
N GLY A 7 -23.37 -23.74 8.78
CA GLY A 7 -22.95 -23.00 9.97
C GLY A 7 -22.87 -23.85 11.25
N LYS A 8 -23.58 -24.98 11.31
CA LYS A 8 -23.58 -25.88 12.48
C LYS A 8 -22.47 -26.94 12.44
N LYS A 9 -21.72 -27.03 11.33
CA LYS A 9 -20.67 -28.06 11.16
C LYS A 9 -19.34 -27.51 11.65
N SER A 10 -18.65 -28.27 12.49
CA SER A 10 -17.37 -27.90 13.10
C SER A 10 -16.21 -27.77 12.11
N TRP A 11 -16.33 -28.29 10.90
CA TRP A 11 -15.31 -28.14 9.84
C TRP A 11 -15.58 -26.95 8.92
N ASN A 12 -16.70 -26.24 9.09
CA ASN A 12 -17.01 -25.09 8.24
C ASN A 12 -15.98 -23.97 8.46
N VAL A 13 -15.21 -23.67 7.43
CA VAL A 13 -14.14 -22.66 7.44
C VAL A 13 -14.66 -21.29 7.85
N TYR A 14 -15.92 -20.97 7.52
CA TYR A 14 -16.54 -19.68 7.83
C TYR A 14 -17.05 -19.56 9.26
N ASN A 15 -16.95 -20.59 10.09
CA ASN A 15 -17.31 -20.48 11.49
C ASN A 15 -16.27 -19.64 12.24
N ALA A 16 -16.74 -18.70 13.07
CA ALA A 16 -15.88 -17.79 13.82
C ALA A 16 -14.79 -18.52 14.61
N ASP A 17 -15.11 -19.68 15.21
CA ASP A 17 -14.16 -20.49 15.97
C ASP A 17 -13.02 -21.05 15.11
N ASN A 18 -13.31 -21.46 13.87
CA ASN A 18 -12.30 -21.98 12.95
C ASN A 18 -11.43 -20.85 12.40
N ILE A 19 -12.04 -19.71 12.07
CA ILE A 19 -11.29 -18.51 11.67
C ILE A 19 -10.36 -18.05 12.81
N ALA A 20 -10.81 -18.12 14.07
CA ALA A 20 -10.00 -17.77 15.23
C ALA A 20 -8.81 -18.72 15.44
N ARG A 21 -8.99 -20.03 15.20
CA ARG A 21 -7.88 -21.00 15.23
C ARG A 21 -6.85 -20.70 14.16
N VAL A 22 -7.29 -20.53 12.90
CA VAL A 22 -6.40 -20.20 11.79
C VAL A 22 -5.62 -18.91 12.07
N ARG A 23 -6.28 -17.85 12.57
CA ARG A 23 -5.58 -16.62 12.95
C ARG A 23 -4.56 -16.80 14.06
N ARG A 24 -4.81 -17.70 15.02
CA ARG A 24 -3.87 -17.99 16.11
C ARG A 24 -2.64 -18.71 15.57
N ASP A 25 -2.85 -19.65 14.66
CA ASP A 25 -1.78 -20.41 14.01
C ASP A 25 -0.97 -19.52 13.06
N GLU A 26 -1.64 -18.67 12.28
CA GLU A 26 -0.99 -17.63 11.45
C GLU A 26 -0.20 -16.64 12.30
N ALA A 27 -0.76 -16.18 13.42
CA ALA A 27 -0.04 -15.29 14.33
C ALA A 27 1.16 -15.96 14.99
N ALA A 28 1.05 -17.25 15.33
CA ALA A 28 2.16 -18.03 15.89
C ALA A 28 3.27 -18.25 14.85
N ALA A 29 2.91 -18.60 13.61
CA ALA A 29 3.85 -18.73 12.50
C ALA A 29 4.57 -17.40 12.22
N LYS A 30 3.80 -16.31 12.13
CA LYS A 30 4.34 -14.97 11.91
C LYS A 30 5.24 -14.50 13.05
N ALA A 31 4.90 -14.81 14.30
CA ALA A 31 5.74 -14.48 15.45
C ALA A 31 7.07 -15.27 15.47
N ALA A 32 7.06 -16.52 14.98
CA ALA A 32 8.28 -17.30 14.83
C ALA A 32 9.19 -16.71 13.73
N GLU A 33 8.62 -16.38 12.57
CA GLU A 33 9.34 -15.71 11.47
C GLU A 33 9.92 -14.36 11.92
N GLU A 34 9.14 -13.52 12.62
CA GLU A 34 9.61 -12.23 13.14
C GLU A 34 10.77 -12.38 14.14
N ALA A 35 10.78 -13.44 14.96
CA ALA A 35 11.86 -13.71 15.89
C ALA A 35 13.14 -14.14 15.16
N GLU A 36 13.03 -14.90 14.08
CA GLU A 36 14.15 -15.27 13.21
C GLU A 36 14.69 -14.05 12.47
N GLU A 37 13.82 -13.20 11.91
CA GLU A 37 14.21 -11.93 11.29
C GLU A 37 14.93 -11.01 12.27
N GLN A 38 14.47 -10.91 13.52
CA GLN A 38 15.15 -10.13 14.55
C GLN A 38 16.54 -10.67 14.84
N ARG A 39 16.72 -11.99 14.95
CA ARG A 39 18.04 -12.61 15.10
C ARG A 39 18.96 -12.26 13.93
N MET A 40 18.45 -12.33 12.70
CA MET A 40 19.23 -11.96 11.52
C MET A 40 19.57 -10.46 11.49
N GLN A 41 18.67 -9.60 11.95
CA GLN A 41 18.93 -8.16 12.05
C GLN A 41 19.96 -7.85 13.13
N GLU A 42 19.93 -8.56 14.27
CA GLU A 42 20.88 -8.43 15.36
C GLU A 42 22.28 -8.85 14.94
N THR A 43 22.44 -9.98 14.24
CA THR A 43 23.74 -10.42 13.72
C THR A 43 24.30 -9.40 12.72
N ASP A 44 23.45 -8.89 11.82
CA ASP A 44 23.78 -7.82 10.88
C ASP A 44 24.17 -6.51 11.58
N ALA A 45 23.44 -6.12 12.62
CA ALA A 45 23.71 -4.92 13.41
C ALA A 45 25.02 -5.05 14.18
N GLN A 46 25.27 -6.21 14.81
CA GLN A 46 26.53 -6.53 15.49
C GLN A 46 27.70 -6.46 14.51
N ARG A 47 27.54 -6.99 13.29
CA ARG A 47 28.54 -6.89 12.23
C ARG A 47 28.83 -5.45 11.83
N ARG A 48 27.80 -4.63 11.65
CA ARG A 48 27.95 -3.18 11.37
C ARG A 48 28.68 -2.46 12.51
N LEU A 49 28.35 -2.79 13.76
CA LEU A 49 29.01 -2.23 14.94
C LEU A 49 30.48 -2.66 15.04
N ALA A 50 30.82 -3.91 14.72
CA ALA A 50 32.19 -4.41 14.71
C ALA A 50 33.05 -3.67 13.66
N ILE A 51 32.52 -3.48 12.44
CA ILE A 51 33.18 -2.70 11.39
C ILE A 51 33.42 -1.25 11.87
N LEU A 52 32.43 -0.62 12.49
CA LEU A 52 32.57 0.73 13.04
C LEU A 52 33.56 0.82 14.20
N ARG A 53 33.69 -0.26 14.98
CA ARG A 53 34.67 -0.39 16.07
C ARG A 53 36.09 -0.71 15.55
N GLY A 54 36.25 -1.03 14.27
CA GLY A 54 37.52 -1.49 13.69
C GLY A 54 37.91 -2.91 14.12
N GLU A 55 36.95 -3.68 14.63
CA GLU A 55 37.11 -5.08 15.02
C GLU A 55 36.78 -6.00 13.82
N ALA A 56 37.42 -7.17 13.74
CA ALA A 56 37.14 -8.11 12.66
C ALA A 56 35.67 -8.59 12.76
N PRO A 57 34.86 -8.46 11.70
CA PRO A 57 33.45 -8.83 11.76
C PRO A 57 33.31 -10.34 12.00
N PRO A 58 32.27 -10.76 12.76
CA PRO A 58 32.01 -12.18 12.96
C PRO A 58 31.80 -12.88 11.59
N PRO A 59 32.31 -14.12 11.42
CA PRO A 59 32.14 -14.89 10.19
C PRO A 59 30.66 -15.06 9.86
N ILE A 60 30.31 -14.98 8.58
CA ILE A 60 28.96 -15.21 8.11
C ILE A 60 28.66 -16.69 8.32
N GLU A 61 27.64 -16.99 9.12
CA GLU A 61 26.98 -18.30 9.08
C GLU A 61 26.25 -18.36 7.73
N ASP A 62 27.01 -18.56 6.65
CA ASP A 62 26.44 -18.97 5.37
C ASP A 62 25.66 -20.22 5.69
N ALA A 63 24.34 -20.17 5.47
CA ALA A 63 23.42 -21.25 5.73
C ALA A 63 24.10 -22.59 5.43
N GLU A 64 24.42 -23.34 6.49
CA GLU A 64 24.73 -24.76 6.39
C GLU A 64 23.71 -25.32 5.41
N PRO A 65 24.12 -25.98 4.30
CA PRO A 65 23.16 -26.53 3.36
C PRO A 65 22.30 -27.48 4.18
N SER A 66 21.05 -27.06 4.41
CA SER A 66 20.10 -27.88 5.13
C SER A 66 20.07 -29.19 4.37
N THR A 67 20.48 -30.27 5.04
CA THR A 67 20.31 -31.64 4.56
C THR A 67 18.82 -32.00 4.66
N ALA A 68 17.98 -31.17 4.05
CA ALA A 68 16.53 -31.22 4.03
C ALA A 68 15.97 -30.98 2.62
N ASP A 69 16.84 -30.85 1.60
CA ASP A 69 16.45 -31.02 0.20
C ASP A 69 16.47 -32.52 -0.20
N GLU A 70 15.74 -33.33 0.57
CA GLU A 70 15.04 -34.47 -0.04
C GLU A 70 13.82 -33.87 -0.73
N PRO A 71 13.67 -33.97 -2.06
CA PRO A 71 12.45 -33.54 -2.70
C PRO A 71 11.34 -34.48 -2.20
N HIS A 72 10.61 -34.05 -1.18
CA HIS A 72 9.33 -34.65 -0.81
C HIS A 72 8.48 -34.66 -2.07
N ALA A 73 8.45 -35.82 -2.71
CA ALA A 73 7.68 -36.09 -3.91
C ALA A 73 6.27 -35.64 -3.60
N ARG A 74 5.87 -34.52 -4.20
CA ARG A 74 4.52 -34.02 -4.17
C ARG A 74 3.65 -35.18 -4.63
N GLU A 75 2.97 -35.76 -3.66
CA GLU A 75 1.98 -36.80 -3.83
C GLU A 75 0.89 -36.17 -4.70
N THR A 76 1.04 -36.37 -6.01
CA THR A 76 0.07 -36.05 -7.04
C THR A 76 -1.10 -36.98 -6.84
N THR A 77 -1.88 -36.68 -5.81
CA THR A 77 -3.28 -37.07 -5.78
C THR A 77 -3.91 -36.55 -7.07
N HIS A 78 -4.78 -37.37 -7.67
CA HIS A 78 -5.49 -37.19 -8.95
C HIS A 78 -4.98 -37.97 -10.19
N SER A 79 -4.35 -39.14 -9.99
CA SER A 79 -4.51 -40.27 -10.92
C SER A 79 -5.23 -41.42 -10.22
N ARG A 80 -6.52 -41.23 -9.96
CA ARG A 80 -7.40 -42.34 -9.60
C ARG A 80 -7.75 -43.06 -10.90
N SER A 81 -7.51 -44.38 -10.91
CA SER A 81 -8.08 -45.38 -11.83
C SER A 81 -7.22 -45.92 -12.97
N MET A 82 -5.99 -46.37 -12.68
CA MET A 82 -5.49 -47.62 -13.27
C MET A 82 -4.58 -48.32 -12.26
N GLY A 83 -5.06 -49.43 -11.68
CA GLY A 83 -4.33 -50.16 -10.64
C GLY A 83 -2.91 -50.53 -11.08
N ARG A 84 -1.92 -50.24 -10.22
CA ARG A 84 -0.53 -50.69 -10.40
C ARG A 84 -0.53 -52.20 -10.68
N LYS A 85 -0.03 -52.59 -11.86
CA LYS A 85 0.10 -54.00 -12.24
C LYS A 85 1.11 -54.67 -11.30
N ARG A 86 0.77 -55.85 -10.77
CA ARG A 86 1.66 -56.64 -9.91
C ARG A 86 2.59 -57.51 -10.77
N LYS A 87 3.78 -57.84 -10.26
CA LYS A 87 4.69 -58.81 -10.88
C LYS A 87 4.02 -60.18 -10.92
N ARG A 88 4.14 -60.92 -12.02
CA ARG A 88 3.71 -62.33 -12.06
C ARG A 88 4.77 -63.21 -11.38
N PRO A 89 4.39 -64.35 -10.79
CA PRO A 89 5.38 -65.26 -10.20
C PRO A 89 6.33 -65.77 -11.30
N GLY A 90 7.63 -65.54 -11.13
CA GLY A 90 8.69 -65.93 -12.08
C GLY A 90 9.09 -64.88 -13.12
N GLU A 91 8.57 -63.65 -13.07
CA GLU A 91 9.05 -62.54 -13.91
C GLU A 91 10.24 -61.80 -13.24
N ASP A 92 11.34 -61.61 -13.97
CA ASP A 92 12.44 -60.72 -13.58
C ASP A 92 12.05 -59.23 -13.74
N ASP A 93 12.76 -58.35 -13.04
CA ASP A 93 12.42 -56.91 -12.96
C ASP A 93 12.44 -56.22 -14.34
N THR A 94 13.32 -56.65 -15.24
CA THR A 94 13.40 -56.16 -16.62
C THR A 94 12.21 -56.61 -17.47
N ASP A 95 11.78 -57.86 -17.29
CA ASP A 95 10.65 -58.43 -18.04
C ASP A 95 9.33 -57.82 -17.60
N PHE A 96 9.19 -57.52 -16.30
CA PHE A 96 8.05 -56.77 -15.76
C PHE A 96 7.94 -55.38 -16.41
N GLU A 97 9.05 -54.64 -16.49
CA GLU A 97 9.08 -53.31 -17.09
C GLU A 97 8.79 -53.34 -18.60
N MET A 98 9.38 -54.29 -19.34
CA MET A 98 9.10 -54.47 -20.77
C MET A 98 7.62 -54.78 -21.06
N ARG A 99 6.97 -55.61 -20.23
CA ARG A 99 5.54 -55.91 -20.38
C ARG A 99 4.68 -54.67 -20.15
N VAL A 100 4.96 -53.91 -19.09
CA VAL A 100 4.21 -52.69 -18.75
C VAL A 100 4.39 -51.62 -19.83
N ALA A 101 5.59 -51.49 -20.40
CA ALA A 101 5.85 -50.57 -21.51
C ALA A 101 5.03 -50.92 -22.76
N ARG A 102 5.07 -52.19 -23.21
CA ARG A 102 4.28 -52.66 -24.37
C ARG A 102 2.77 -52.48 -24.19
N GLU A 103 2.25 -52.71 -22.99
CA GLU A 103 0.83 -52.47 -22.69
C GLU A 103 0.44 -50.98 -22.82
N ARG A 104 1.32 -50.05 -22.42
CA ARG A 104 1.08 -48.60 -22.58
C ARG A 104 1.10 -48.17 -24.05
N ASP A 105 2.05 -48.68 -24.83
CA ASP A 105 2.13 -48.36 -26.25
C ASP A 105 0.89 -48.86 -27.01
N ASN A 106 0.43 -50.07 -26.70
CA ASN A 106 -0.81 -50.62 -27.29
C ASN A 106 -2.06 -49.81 -26.90
N MET A 107 -2.14 -49.29 -25.67
CA MET A 107 -3.24 -48.40 -25.26
C MET A 107 -3.22 -47.07 -26.04
N ALA A 108 -2.03 -46.51 -26.30
CA ALA A 108 -1.91 -45.28 -27.07
C ALA A 108 -2.39 -45.47 -28.52
N VAL A 109 -2.05 -46.60 -29.15
CA VAL A 109 -2.49 -46.92 -30.52
C VAL A 109 -4.02 -47.07 -30.62
N VAL A 110 -4.65 -47.78 -29.68
CA VAL A 110 -6.11 -47.97 -29.67
C VAL A 110 -6.87 -46.66 -29.46
N SER A 111 -6.33 -45.72 -28.69
CA SER A 111 -6.92 -44.39 -28.52
C SER A 111 -6.94 -43.61 -29.84
N ILE A 112 -5.84 -43.66 -30.60
CA ILE A 112 -5.71 -42.94 -31.89
C ILE A 112 -6.66 -43.50 -32.95
N GLU A 113 -6.91 -44.81 -32.96
CA GLU A 113 -7.84 -45.44 -33.91
C GLU A 113 -9.31 -45.13 -33.59
N SER A 114 -9.64 -44.89 -32.31
CA SER A 114 -11.01 -44.58 -31.89
C SER A 114 -11.51 -43.20 -32.33
N GLU A 115 -10.59 -42.25 -32.57
CA GLU A 115 -10.89 -40.90 -33.07
C GLU A 115 -11.13 -40.86 -34.59
N ARG A 116 -10.91 -41.95 -35.32
CA ARG A 116 -11.07 -42.03 -36.80
C ARG A 116 -12.44 -42.54 -37.27
N LYS A 117 -13.50 -42.35 -36.48
CA LYS A 117 -14.87 -42.70 -36.93
C LYS A 117 -15.47 -41.51 -37.70
N PRO A 118 -15.82 -41.64 -38.99
CA PRO A 118 -16.37 -40.55 -39.78
C PRO A 118 -17.82 -40.26 -39.36
N THR A 119 -18.04 -39.13 -38.72
CA THR A 119 -19.37 -38.64 -38.31
C THR A 119 -19.76 -37.40 -39.10
N SER A 120 -19.82 -37.44 -40.44
CA SER A 120 -20.39 -36.30 -41.18
C SER A 120 -21.03 -36.73 -42.49
N SER A 121 -22.27 -36.26 -42.71
CA SER A 121 -23.00 -36.34 -43.98
C SER A 121 -22.72 -35.09 -44.82
N ALA A 122 -21.45 -34.83 -45.12
CA ALA A 122 -21.07 -33.73 -46.03
C ALA A 122 -20.81 -34.29 -47.44
N PRO A 123 -21.21 -33.57 -48.51
CA PRO A 123 -20.86 -33.97 -49.87
C PRO A 123 -19.34 -33.96 -50.05
N ILE A 124 -18.80 -35.03 -50.64
CA ILE A 124 -17.35 -35.28 -50.86
C ILE A 124 -16.71 -34.27 -51.84
N VAL A 125 -17.52 -33.49 -52.54
CA VAL A 125 -17.08 -32.61 -53.62
C VAL A 125 -17.55 -31.19 -53.30
N ASP A 126 -16.61 -30.25 -53.35
CA ASP A 126 -16.84 -28.81 -53.21
C ASP A 126 -17.72 -28.30 -54.38
N HIS A 127 -18.35 -27.14 -54.21
CA HIS A 127 -19.19 -26.50 -55.23
C HIS A 127 -18.44 -26.18 -56.53
N ASP A 128 -17.12 -26.07 -56.47
CA ASP A 128 -16.21 -25.89 -57.61
C ASP A 128 -15.76 -27.21 -58.26
N GLY A 129 -16.23 -28.36 -57.75
CA GLY A 129 -15.97 -29.69 -58.33
C GLY A 129 -14.68 -30.38 -57.86
N HIS A 130 -14.03 -29.87 -56.82
CA HIS A 130 -12.84 -30.47 -56.22
C HIS A 130 -13.20 -31.44 -55.09
N ILE A 131 -12.48 -32.55 -54.98
CA ILE A 131 -12.68 -33.52 -53.89
C ILE A 131 -12.11 -32.91 -52.61
N ASP A 132 -12.98 -32.51 -51.70
CA ASP A 132 -12.57 -31.98 -50.41
C ASP A 132 -12.67 -33.07 -49.33
N LEU A 133 -11.52 -33.62 -48.96
CA LEU A 133 -11.43 -34.68 -47.96
C LEU A 133 -11.53 -34.15 -46.52
N PHE A 134 -11.41 -32.84 -46.31
CA PHE A 134 -11.41 -32.23 -44.98
C PHE A 134 -12.71 -31.47 -44.68
N GLY A 135 -13.56 -31.27 -45.70
CA GLY A 135 -14.81 -30.54 -45.58
C GLY A 135 -14.57 -29.05 -45.35
N ASP A 136 -15.52 -28.22 -45.77
CA ASP A 136 -15.49 -26.77 -45.57
C ASP A 136 -15.69 -26.36 -44.10
N GLU A 137 -14.79 -26.78 -43.22
CA GLU A 137 -14.70 -26.29 -41.84
C GLU A 137 -14.41 -24.78 -41.84
N LYS A 138 -13.70 -24.28 -42.87
CA LYS A 138 -13.37 -22.87 -43.04
C LYS A 138 -14.60 -22.00 -43.25
N LEU A 139 -15.57 -22.46 -44.05
CA LEU A 139 -16.80 -21.69 -44.30
C LEU A 139 -17.76 -21.74 -43.09
N ARG A 140 -17.74 -22.83 -42.32
CA ARG A 140 -18.55 -22.97 -41.10
C ARG A 140 -17.98 -22.19 -39.90
N ALA A 141 -16.67 -21.88 -39.91
CA ALA A 141 -16.01 -21.10 -38.86
C ALA A 141 -16.15 -19.57 -39.03
N HIS A 142 -16.80 -19.09 -40.09
CA HIS A 142 -17.07 -17.65 -40.29
C HIS A 142 -18.39 -17.21 -39.66
N ALA A 143 -18.63 -17.60 -38.41
CA ALA A 143 -19.66 -16.98 -37.57
C ALA A 143 -18.99 -15.86 -36.77
N GLU A 144 -19.25 -14.61 -37.18
CA GLU A 144 -18.99 -13.37 -36.43
C GLU A 144 -17.51 -13.08 -36.13
N LYS A 145 -16.88 -12.25 -36.98
CA LYS A 145 -15.58 -11.66 -36.70
C LYS A 145 -15.70 -10.79 -35.44
N ASN A 146 -15.34 -11.35 -34.29
CA ASN A 146 -15.21 -10.59 -33.08
C ASN A 146 -13.97 -9.68 -33.22
N GLU A 147 -14.20 -8.37 -33.35
CA GLU A 147 -13.13 -7.38 -33.51
C GLU A 147 -12.10 -7.44 -32.38
N GLU A 148 -12.53 -7.87 -31.19
CA GLU A 148 -11.66 -8.06 -30.03
C GLU A 148 -10.72 -9.25 -30.24
N ALA A 149 -11.23 -10.36 -30.78
CA ALA A 149 -10.43 -11.55 -31.07
C ALA A 149 -9.39 -11.29 -32.17
N GLU A 150 -9.71 -10.50 -33.19
CA GLU A 150 -8.73 -10.11 -34.21
C GLU A 150 -7.64 -9.20 -33.65
N LYS A 151 -7.99 -8.26 -32.75
CA LYS A 151 -7.01 -7.39 -32.08
C LYS A 151 -6.09 -8.20 -31.18
N GLU A 152 -6.60 -9.18 -30.45
CA GLU A 152 -5.80 -10.09 -29.64
C GLU A 152 -4.90 -11.00 -30.48
N ALA A 153 -5.41 -11.55 -31.58
CA ALA A 153 -4.61 -12.36 -32.51
C ALA A 153 -3.49 -11.55 -33.15
N LYS A 154 -3.76 -10.29 -33.55
CA LYS A 154 -2.75 -9.36 -34.07
C LYS A 154 -1.69 -9.02 -33.02
N LYS A 155 -2.08 -8.77 -31.76
CA LYS A 155 -1.14 -8.56 -30.65
C LYS A 155 -0.27 -9.79 -30.39
N LYS A 156 -0.85 -11.00 -30.41
CA LYS A 156 -0.12 -12.26 -30.25
C LYS A 156 0.90 -12.48 -31.37
N LYS A 157 0.50 -12.25 -32.63
CA LYS A 157 1.41 -12.31 -33.78
C LYS A 157 2.54 -11.31 -33.66
N GLN A 158 2.25 -10.06 -33.30
CA GLN A 158 3.28 -9.04 -33.06
C GLN A 158 4.23 -9.46 -31.94
N SER A 159 3.72 -9.91 -30.79
CA SER A 159 4.57 -10.36 -29.68
C SER A 159 5.44 -11.57 -30.05
N TYR A 160 4.94 -12.46 -30.92
CA TYR A 160 5.70 -13.60 -31.43
C TYR A 160 6.78 -13.13 -32.42
N GLU A 161 6.44 -12.27 -33.37
CA GLU A 161 7.41 -11.65 -34.27
C GLU A 161 8.49 -10.88 -33.51
N ASP A 162 8.13 -10.18 -32.43
CA ASP A 162 9.06 -9.47 -31.55
C ASP A 162 9.99 -10.42 -30.78
N GLN A 163 9.51 -11.61 -30.40
CA GLN A 163 10.35 -12.65 -29.77
C GLN A 163 11.43 -13.19 -30.71
N TYR A 164 11.14 -13.28 -32.01
CA TYR A 164 12.06 -13.90 -32.99
C TYR A 164 12.81 -12.88 -33.86
N THR A 165 12.37 -11.63 -33.92
CA THR A 165 13.01 -10.58 -34.73
C THR A 165 13.55 -9.47 -33.85
N MET A 166 14.89 -9.33 -33.81
CA MET A 166 15.58 -8.28 -33.06
C MET A 166 15.51 -6.93 -33.79
N ARG A 167 14.29 -6.38 -33.95
CA ARG A 167 14.11 -5.04 -34.54
C ARG A 167 14.21 -3.98 -33.45
N PHE A 168 15.19 -3.08 -33.57
CA PHE A 168 15.39 -1.97 -32.61
C PHE A 168 14.17 -1.05 -32.46
N SER A 169 13.28 -1.00 -33.45
CA SER A 169 12.01 -0.27 -33.38
C SER A 169 11.03 -0.80 -32.33
N ASN A 170 11.11 -2.09 -32.01
CA ASN A 170 10.13 -2.75 -31.14
C ASN A 170 10.61 -2.78 -29.67
N ALA A 171 11.92 -2.63 -29.46
CA ALA A 171 12.53 -2.56 -28.12
C ALA A 171 12.21 -1.26 -27.37
N ALA A 172 11.89 -0.19 -28.09
CA ALA A 172 11.65 1.13 -27.50
C ALA A 172 10.23 1.30 -26.92
N GLY A 173 9.37 0.27 -27.01
CA GLY A 173 7.96 0.37 -26.64
C GLY A 173 7.15 1.22 -27.63
N LYS A 174 5.83 1.27 -27.43
CA LYS A 174 4.85 1.91 -28.34
C LYS A 174 5.23 3.34 -28.78
N ASP A 175 5.98 4.05 -27.94
CA ASP A 175 6.30 5.48 -28.12
C ASP A 175 7.81 5.79 -28.22
N GLY A 176 8.70 4.83 -27.93
CA GLY A 176 10.14 5.14 -27.79
C GLY A 176 10.89 5.40 -29.11
N ALA A 177 10.27 5.13 -30.26
CA ALA A 177 10.82 5.51 -31.57
C ALA A 177 10.31 6.88 -32.06
N LEU A 178 9.26 7.44 -31.45
CA LEU A 178 8.57 8.66 -31.93
C LEU A 178 8.91 9.91 -31.12
N GLN A 179 9.41 9.75 -29.90
CA GLN A 179 9.81 10.87 -29.03
C GLN A 179 11.21 10.63 -28.47
N PRO A 180 12.23 11.37 -28.96
CA PRO A 180 13.54 11.38 -28.35
C PRO A 180 13.49 11.78 -26.87
N TRP A 181 14.40 11.25 -26.05
CA TRP A 181 14.42 11.44 -24.59
C TRP A 181 14.51 12.92 -24.14
N TYR A 182 14.93 13.82 -25.02
CA TYR A 182 15.04 15.26 -24.80
C TYR A 182 13.81 16.07 -25.26
N SER A 183 12.84 15.46 -25.94
CA SER A 183 11.58 16.12 -26.31
C SER A 183 10.42 15.82 -25.35
N GLN A 184 10.63 14.91 -24.41
CA GLN A 184 9.68 14.65 -23.34
C GLN A 184 9.75 15.80 -22.33
N SER A 185 8.64 16.53 -22.16
CA SER A 185 8.50 17.40 -21.00
C SER A 185 8.50 16.52 -19.74
N ASP A 186 9.11 17.01 -18.65
CA ASP A 186 9.23 16.28 -17.38
C ASP A 186 7.90 15.79 -16.77
N ALA A 187 6.76 16.19 -17.35
CA ALA A 187 5.41 15.78 -16.97
C ALA A 187 4.90 14.52 -17.70
N ALA A 188 5.59 14.02 -18.72
CA ALA A 188 5.14 12.93 -19.58
C ALA A 188 6.00 11.66 -19.49
N ALA A 189 6.78 11.49 -18.41
CA ALA A 189 7.30 10.17 -18.08
C ALA A 189 6.10 9.24 -17.85
N PRO A 190 5.88 8.22 -18.70
CA PRO A 190 4.72 7.36 -18.53
C PRO A 190 4.80 6.71 -17.15
N ASP A 191 3.63 6.42 -16.56
CA ASP A 191 3.42 5.62 -15.35
C ASP A 191 4.03 4.19 -15.41
N ALA A 192 5.07 3.95 -16.20
CA ALA A 192 5.91 2.76 -16.23
C ALA A 192 6.60 2.49 -14.88
N SER A 193 6.81 3.53 -14.06
CA SER A 193 7.40 3.39 -12.72
C SER A 193 6.40 2.99 -11.62
N SER A 194 5.09 3.00 -11.86
CA SER A 194 4.12 2.61 -10.83
C SER A 194 4.00 1.09 -10.63
N LYS A 195 4.59 0.30 -11.53
CA LYS A 195 4.58 -1.17 -11.46
C LYS A 195 5.81 -1.67 -10.72
N ASP A 196 5.60 -2.52 -9.72
CA ASP A 196 6.65 -3.21 -8.99
C ASP A 196 7.43 -4.16 -9.92
N VAL A 197 8.53 -4.77 -9.43
CA VAL A 197 9.38 -5.72 -10.18
C VAL A 197 8.56 -6.84 -10.84
N TRP A 198 7.42 -7.19 -10.25
CA TRP A 198 6.48 -8.20 -10.76
C TRP A 198 5.31 -7.66 -11.59
N GLY A 199 5.30 -6.38 -11.97
CA GLY A 199 4.28 -5.80 -12.85
C GLY A 199 2.98 -5.38 -12.17
N ASN A 200 2.83 -5.62 -10.86
CA ASN A 200 1.69 -5.15 -10.08
C ASN A 200 1.78 -3.64 -9.78
N GLN A 201 0.66 -2.93 -9.81
CA GLN A 201 0.65 -1.51 -9.45
C GLN A 201 0.76 -1.35 -7.93
N ASP A 202 1.81 -0.66 -7.49
CA ASP A 202 2.00 -0.26 -6.11
C ASP A 202 1.41 1.14 -5.87
N PRO A 203 0.22 1.28 -5.25
CA PRO A 203 -0.43 2.58 -5.09
C PRO A 203 0.39 3.54 -4.21
N LYS A 204 1.13 3.00 -3.24
CA LYS A 204 1.94 3.79 -2.28
C LYS A 204 3.36 4.09 -2.78
N ARG A 205 3.76 3.64 -3.97
CA ARG A 205 5.10 3.91 -4.49
C ARG A 205 5.32 5.40 -4.75
N LYS A 206 4.34 6.07 -5.36
CA LYS A 206 4.35 7.53 -5.57
C LYS A 206 4.54 8.29 -4.25
N GLU A 207 3.83 7.88 -3.20
CA GLU A 207 3.98 8.48 -1.86
C GLU A 207 5.37 8.26 -1.26
N ARG A 208 5.94 7.06 -1.40
CA ARG A 208 7.31 6.77 -0.95
C ARG A 208 8.34 7.62 -1.68
N ASP A 209 8.19 7.78 -2.98
CA ASP A 209 9.10 8.57 -3.79
C ASP A 209 8.99 10.06 -3.45
N ILE A 210 7.78 10.58 -3.27
CA ILE A 210 7.57 11.94 -2.76
C ILE A 210 8.23 12.10 -1.38
N LYS A 211 8.06 11.13 -0.47
CA LYS A 211 8.71 11.17 0.86
C LYS A 211 10.24 11.15 0.76
N ARG A 212 10.82 10.35 -0.14
CA ARG A 212 12.27 10.31 -0.39
C ARG A 212 12.78 11.64 -0.96
N ILE A 213 12.06 12.22 -1.91
CA ILE A 213 12.39 13.53 -2.49
C ILE A 213 12.33 14.60 -1.40
N VAL A 214 11.25 14.62 -0.61
CA VAL A 214 11.06 15.58 0.48
C VAL A 214 12.08 15.39 1.60
N SER A 215 12.46 14.15 1.95
CA SER A 215 13.49 13.89 2.97
C SER A 215 14.89 14.25 2.51
N ASN A 216 15.17 14.09 1.21
CA ASN A 216 16.47 14.40 0.63
C ASN A 216 16.60 15.88 0.22
N ASP A 217 15.51 16.65 0.28
CA ASP A 217 15.51 18.09 0.01
C ASP A 217 15.84 18.90 1.29
N PRO A 218 16.98 19.61 1.34
CA PRO A 218 17.32 20.46 2.47
C PRO A 218 16.31 21.59 2.70
N LEU A 219 15.67 22.10 1.64
CA LEU A 219 14.68 23.16 1.75
C LEU A 219 13.41 22.68 2.44
N ALA A 220 12.98 21.44 2.16
CA ALA A 220 11.85 20.82 2.83
C ALA A 220 12.10 20.67 4.35
N MET A 221 13.31 20.27 4.76
CA MET A 221 13.69 20.23 6.17
C MET A 221 13.61 21.60 6.84
N MET A 222 14.10 22.66 6.17
CA MET A 222 14.01 24.03 6.69
C MET A 222 12.54 24.50 6.84
N LYS A 223 11.68 24.14 5.88
CA LYS A 223 10.25 24.46 5.94
C LYS A 223 9.55 23.76 7.11
N GLN A 224 9.85 22.47 7.35
CA GLN A 224 9.33 21.74 8.51
C GLN A 224 9.85 22.31 9.84
N GLY A 225 11.11 22.72 9.90
CA GLY A 225 11.66 23.42 11.06
C GLY A 225 10.92 24.74 11.32
N ALA A 226 10.68 25.53 10.28
CA ALA A 226 9.98 26.81 10.38
C ALA A 226 8.50 26.64 10.80
N SER A 227 7.80 25.60 10.33
CA SER A 227 6.43 25.31 10.76
C SER A 227 6.39 24.91 12.23
N LYS A 228 7.31 24.05 12.68
CA LYS A 228 7.39 23.62 14.08
C LYS A 228 7.69 24.78 15.04
N VAL A 229 8.53 25.74 14.64
CA VAL A 229 8.78 26.96 15.42
C VAL A 229 7.52 27.83 15.53
N ARG A 230 6.71 27.90 14.47
CA ARG A 230 5.43 28.63 14.49
C ARG A 230 4.41 27.95 15.41
N GLU A 231 4.32 26.62 15.38
CA GLU A 231 3.46 25.84 16.27
C GLU A 231 3.85 26.07 17.74
N LEU A 232 5.14 25.94 18.09
CA LEU A 232 5.62 26.21 19.45
C LEU A 232 5.35 27.65 19.90
N LYS A 233 5.43 28.63 18.99
CA LYS A 233 5.10 30.02 19.31
C LYS A 233 3.60 30.19 19.59
N GLN A 234 2.74 29.50 18.85
CA GLN A 234 1.30 29.49 19.10
C GLN A 234 0.97 28.80 20.42
N GLU A 235 1.61 27.67 20.72
CA GLU A 235 1.45 26.95 22.01
C GLU A 235 1.88 27.82 23.19
N ARG A 236 3.04 28.48 23.10
CA ARG A 236 3.48 29.44 24.13
C ARG A 236 2.49 30.58 24.33
N LYS A 237 1.90 31.07 23.24
CA LYS A 237 0.90 32.14 23.30
C LYS A 237 -0.38 31.64 23.99
N ARG A 238 -0.88 30.46 23.62
CA ARG A 238 -2.05 29.85 24.27
C ARG A 238 -1.81 29.62 25.76
N PHE A 239 -0.63 29.09 26.11
CA PHE A 239 -0.26 28.89 27.50
C PHE A 239 -0.19 30.20 28.30
N GLN A 240 0.32 31.28 27.69
CA GLN A 240 0.29 32.61 28.30
C GLN A 240 -1.14 33.13 28.47
N GLU A 241 -1.97 32.98 27.44
CA GLU A 241 -3.40 33.38 27.49
C GLU A 241 -4.14 32.61 28.61
N GLU A 242 -3.92 31.29 28.75
CA GLU A 242 -4.48 30.47 29.82
C GLU A 242 -3.99 30.92 31.21
N ARG A 243 -2.69 31.22 31.36
CA ARG A 243 -2.14 31.75 32.62
C ARG A 243 -2.70 33.12 32.98
N ASP A 244 -2.87 34.00 32.00
CA ASP A 244 -3.46 35.31 32.19
C ASP A 244 -4.94 35.21 32.56
N GLU A 245 -5.66 34.25 31.97
CA GLU A 245 -7.04 33.93 32.33
C GLU A 245 -7.16 33.38 33.75
N GLU A 246 -6.28 32.46 34.16
CA GLU A 246 -6.19 31.93 35.52
C GLU A 246 -5.92 33.05 36.53
N LEU A 247 -4.94 33.93 36.26
CA LEU A 247 -4.66 35.11 37.09
C LEU A 247 -5.86 36.07 37.16
N LYS A 248 -6.59 36.23 36.06
CA LYS A 248 -7.78 37.09 36.02
C LYS A 248 -8.95 36.47 36.78
N GLN A 249 -9.08 35.14 36.77
CA GLN A 249 -10.05 34.41 37.59
C GLN A 249 -9.71 34.56 39.08
N MET A 250 -8.46 34.31 39.48
CA MET A 250 -7.99 34.55 40.86
C MET A 250 -8.26 36.00 41.29
N ARG A 251 -7.93 37.00 40.46
CA ARG A 251 -8.24 38.42 40.76
C ARG A 251 -9.73 38.73 40.81
N ARG A 252 -10.59 37.97 40.14
CA ARG A 252 -12.05 38.10 40.23
C ARG A 252 -12.55 37.48 41.53
N GLU A 253 -12.09 36.28 41.85
CA GLU A 253 -12.40 35.56 43.09
C GLU A 253 -11.93 36.33 44.32
N ASP A 254 -10.71 36.87 44.31
CA ASP A 254 -10.19 37.75 45.36
C ASP A 254 -11.06 38.99 45.55
N ARG A 255 -11.51 39.60 44.43
CA ARG A 255 -12.46 40.73 44.49
C ARG A 255 -13.80 40.31 45.08
N HIS A 256 -14.34 39.16 44.70
CA HIS A 256 -15.57 38.63 45.28
C HIS A 256 -15.42 38.35 46.78
N HIS A 257 -14.29 37.75 47.20
CA HIS A 257 -13.98 37.51 48.61
C HIS A 257 -13.79 38.79 49.41
N ARG A 258 -13.14 39.82 48.83
CA ARG A 258 -12.96 41.12 49.48
C ARG A 258 -14.30 41.84 49.68
N ILE A 259 -15.20 41.74 48.69
CA ILE A 259 -16.56 42.29 48.78
C ILE A 259 -17.36 41.54 49.86
N GLN A 260 -17.30 40.20 49.90
CA GLN A 260 -17.97 39.40 50.94
C GLN A 260 -17.45 39.69 52.36
N ARG A 261 -16.15 39.94 52.51
CA ARG A 261 -15.54 40.31 53.80
C ARG A 261 -15.76 41.77 54.20
N GLY A 262 -16.39 42.59 53.36
CA GLY A 262 -16.59 44.02 53.63
C GLY A 262 -15.31 44.87 53.61
N GLU A 263 -14.17 44.29 53.23
CA GLU A 263 -12.84 44.93 53.25
C GLU A 263 -12.60 45.88 52.06
N GLY A 264 -13.62 46.13 51.22
CA GLY A 264 -13.55 46.99 50.03
C GLY A 264 -14.11 48.40 50.21
N GLY A 265 -14.69 48.74 51.37
CA GLY A 265 -15.34 50.03 51.62
C GLY A 265 -14.36 51.21 51.73
N GLY A 266 -13.23 51.02 52.44
CA GLY A 266 -12.30 52.11 52.76
C GLY A 266 -11.52 52.70 51.58
N GLU A 267 -11.08 51.87 50.63
CA GLU A 267 -10.37 52.34 49.43
C GLU A 267 -11.31 53.03 48.41
N ALA A 268 -12.57 52.60 48.33
CA ALA A 268 -13.55 53.21 47.43
C ALA A 268 -14.07 54.55 47.98
N GLU A 269 -14.21 54.67 49.30
CA GLU A 269 -14.56 55.94 49.95
C GLU A 269 -13.42 56.95 49.88
N THR A 270 -12.18 56.56 50.16
CA THR A 270 -11.02 57.45 50.01
C THR A 270 -10.84 57.92 48.56
N MET A 271 -10.99 57.03 47.57
CA MET A 271 -10.92 57.43 46.16
C MET A 271 -12.10 58.28 45.69
N LYS A 272 -13.27 58.19 46.35
CA LYS A 272 -14.41 59.10 46.10
C LYS A 272 -14.13 60.49 46.65
N VAL A 273 -13.66 60.57 47.91
CA VAL A 273 -13.27 61.85 48.54
C VAL A 273 -12.19 62.55 47.72
N VAL A 274 -11.12 61.85 47.33
CA VAL A 274 -10.05 62.42 46.49
C VAL A 274 -10.58 62.87 45.11
N LYS A 275 -11.52 62.14 44.51
CA LYS A 275 -12.14 62.57 43.23
C LYS A 275 -13.04 63.78 43.38
N GLU A 276 -13.72 63.92 44.51
CA GLU A 276 -14.54 65.09 44.83
C GLU A 276 -13.66 66.31 45.07
N GLU A 277 -12.59 66.17 45.85
CA GLU A 277 -11.58 67.22 46.06
C GLU A 277 -10.95 67.69 44.74
N ILE A 278 -10.55 66.76 43.85
CA ILE A 278 -10.02 67.12 42.53
C ILE A 278 -11.07 67.87 41.69
N ARG A 279 -12.34 67.48 41.79
CA ARG A 279 -13.43 68.14 41.05
C ARG A 279 -13.67 69.56 41.55
N ASP A 280 -13.59 69.77 42.86
CA ASP A 280 -13.79 71.10 43.46
C ASP A 280 -12.60 72.03 43.20
N LEU A 281 -11.36 71.52 43.27
CA LEU A 281 -10.17 72.26 42.83
C LEU A 281 -10.26 72.68 41.35
N GLN A 282 -10.78 71.80 40.47
CA GLN A 282 -11.01 72.15 39.07
C GLN A 282 -12.08 73.22 38.87
N LYS A 283 -13.08 73.30 39.76
CA LYS A 283 -14.08 74.38 39.73
C LYS A 283 -13.48 75.70 40.21
N GLU A 284 -12.67 75.66 41.27
CA GLU A 284 -11.96 76.84 41.78
C GLU A 284 -11.00 77.41 40.74
N ILE A 285 -10.20 76.57 40.08
CA ILE A 285 -9.31 77.01 38.99
C ILE A 285 -10.11 77.65 37.85
N LYS A 286 -11.25 77.07 37.47
CA LYS A 286 -12.10 77.64 36.41
C LYS A 286 -12.77 78.94 36.83
N ALA A 287 -13.11 79.09 38.11
CA ALA A 287 -13.66 80.33 38.65
C ALA A 287 -12.59 81.43 38.69
N SER A 288 -11.37 81.11 39.14
CA SER A 288 -10.25 82.07 39.09
C SER A 288 -9.90 82.48 37.67
N ASP A 289 -9.93 81.56 36.70
CA ASP A 289 -9.70 81.87 35.29
C ASP A 289 -10.80 82.78 34.72
N TYR A 290 -12.05 82.64 35.19
CA TYR A 290 -13.15 83.51 34.80
C TYR A 290 -13.01 84.91 35.40
N ASP A 291 -12.64 85.02 36.67
CA ASP A 291 -12.46 86.32 37.36
C ASP A 291 -11.28 87.10 36.77
N ILE A 292 -10.16 86.42 36.48
CA ILE A 292 -9.02 87.01 35.74
C ILE A 292 -9.44 87.50 34.35
N ALA A 293 -10.37 86.80 33.68
CA ALA A 293 -10.88 87.21 32.39
C ALA A 293 -11.88 88.37 32.45
N GLN A 294 -12.51 88.64 33.61
CA GLN A 294 -13.39 89.79 33.84
C GLN A 294 -12.60 91.04 34.23
N GLU A 295 -11.55 90.92 35.06
CA GLU A 295 -10.65 92.05 35.36
C GLU A 295 -9.99 92.61 34.10
N LYS A 296 -9.50 91.73 33.20
CA LYS A 296 -8.91 92.15 31.91
C LYS A 296 -9.88 92.84 30.94
N LYS A 297 -11.20 92.77 31.16
CA LYS A 297 -12.20 93.47 30.35
C LYS A 297 -12.59 94.84 30.92
N HIS A 298 -12.23 95.12 32.18
CA HIS A 298 -12.48 96.41 32.82
C HIS A 298 -11.29 97.38 32.72
N ASP A 299 -10.09 96.87 32.38
CA ASP A 299 -8.86 97.66 32.20
C ASP A 299 -8.57 98.11 30.75
N THR A 300 -9.55 98.01 29.83
CA THR A 300 -9.51 98.56 28.46
C THR A 300 -10.64 99.54 28.23
#